data_AF-A0A7C4GFQ8-F1
#
_entry.id   AF-A0A7C4GFQ8-F1
#
_cell.length_a   1.000
_cell.length_b   1.000
_cell.length_c   1.000
_cell.angle_alpha   90.00
_cell.angle_beta   90.00
_cell.angle_gamma   90.00
#
_symmetry.space_group_name_H-M   'P 1'
#
loop_
_entity.id
_entity.type
_entity.pdbx_description
1 polymer ?
#
loop_
_entity_poly.entity_id
_entity_poly.type
_entity_poly.pdbx_seq_one_letter_code
_entity_poly.pdbx_strand_id
1 'polypeptide(L)'
;MNPVDPAIVLLVGLAVFAEVRRGLALALVDVGRLVLGLVGGMLAYMLVFSLSHDYLAGLIAFSVGVTGVVAGLAALVRALEFNPGWGRRWIARVGAGVIGLGLGLCISFVILPVLGRLPGSSDAVAQSRLARPFLEAVPKLHHAADVLNLDLPQLSSRPALFEEEGSRTITELGPRVNFMRLDGAMCIECRSAVKFEGYFRTAGVRVSPRFRCPNCGRVSDGCQTFEGFHAMYGVCPQEAVRPGFGLDCGVWSNDRPVLPLGDCPVDRPNGSEE
;
A
#
# COMPACT_ATOMS: atom_id res chain seq x y z
N MET A 1 4.85 -25.79 -12.15
CA MET A 1 5.24 -24.38 -12.33
C MET A 1 4.17 -23.50 -11.71
N ASN A 2 4.56 -22.44 -11.00
CA ASN A 2 3.62 -21.49 -10.42
C ASN A 2 2.95 -20.67 -11.54
N PRO A 3 1.61 -20.53 -11.60
CA PRO A 3 0.93 -19.81 -12.68
C PRO A 3 1.20 -18.30 -12.70
N VAL A 4 1.70 -17.72 -11.61
CA VAL A 4 2.03 -16.28 -11.52
C VAL A 4 3.29 -15.95 -12.33
N ASP A 5 4.29 -16.83 -12.35
CA ASP A 5 5.53 -16.61 -13.11
C ASP A 5 5.29 -16.43 -14.63
N PRO A 6 4.57 -17.33 -15.35
CA PRO A 6 4.28 -17.13 -16.77
C PRO A 6 3.35 -15.94 -17.01
N ALA A 7 2.48 -15.58 -16.05
CA ALA A 7 1.67 -14.37 -16.17
C ALA A 7 2.53 -13.10 -16.14
N ILE A 8 3.53 -13.03 -15.25
CA ILE A 8 4.51 -11.93 -15.22
C ILE A 8 5.30 -11.87 -16.53
N VAL A 9 5.83 -13.01 -17.00
CA VAL A 9 6.58 -13.08 -18.26
C VAL A 9 5.72 -12.63 -19.44
N LEU A 10 4.45 -13.07 -19.48
CA LEU A 10 3.51 -12.67 -20.52
C LEU A 10 3.24 -11.17 -20.47
N LEU A 11 2.97 -10.62 -19.29
CA LEU A 11 2.67 -9.19 -19.14
C LEU A 11 3.87 -8.32 -19.54
N VAL A 12 5.06 -8.67 -19.07
CA VAL A 12 6.31 -7.98 -19.43
C VAL A 12 6.59 -8.15 -20.93
N GLY A 13 6.44 -9.37 -21.47
CA GLY A 13 6.65 -9.66 -22.88
C GLY A 13 5.69 -8.89 -23.80
N LEU A 14 4.43 -8.76 -23.41
CA LEU A 14 3.43 -7.96 -24.12
C LEU A 14 3.78 -6.47 -24.08
N ALA A 15 4.23 -5.94 -22.94
CA ALA A 15 4.66 -4.55 -22.82
C ALA A 15 5.89 -4.28 -23.71
N VAL A 16 6.91 -5.15 -23.65
CA VAL A 16 8.08 -5.07 -24.55
C VAL A 16 7.66 -5.13 -26.02
N PHE A 17 6.82 -6.09 -26.39
CA PHE A 17 6.35 -6.25 -27.76
C PHE A 17 5.58 -5.04 -28.26
N ALA A 18 4.68 -4.48 -27.43
CA ALA A 18 3.91 -3.29 -27.76
C ALA A 18 4.84 -2.09 -28.05
N GLU A 19 5.83 -1.83 -27.18
CA GLU A 19 6.74 -0.71 -27.35
C GLU A 19 7.72 -0.91 -28.51
N VAL A 20 8.25 -2.12 -28.71
CA VAL A 20 9.11 -2.44 -29.86
C VAL A 20 8.39 -2.18 -31.19
N ARG A 21 7.09 -2.52 -31.26
CA ARG A 21 6.27 -2.29 -32.47
C ARG A 21 6.00 -0.81 -32.72
N ARG A 22 5.87 -0.01 -31.66
CA ARG A 22 5.63 1.45 -31.74
C ARG A 22 6.90 2.25 -32.01
N GLY A 23 8.05 1.78 -31.51
CA GLY A 23 9.34 2.46 -31.62
C GLY A 23 9.59 3.51 -30.53
N LEU A 24 10.85 3.90 -30.36
CA LEU A 24 11.33 4.66 -29.18
C LEU A 24 10.58 5.97 -28.92
N ALA A 25 10.29 6.73 -29.98
CA ALA A 25 9.68 8.04 -29.81
C ALA A 25 8.26 7.93 -29.25
N LEU A 26 7.47 6.96 -29.73
CA LEU A 26 6.14 6.70 -29.18
C LEU A 26 6.23 6.10 -27.77
N ALA A 27 7.23 5.25 -27.49
CA ALA A 27 7.46 4.73 -26.15
C ALA A 27 7.76 5.83 -25.12
N LEU A 28 8.58 6.82 -25.48
CA LEU A 28 8.85 7.99 -24.63
C LEU A 28 7.59 8.84 -24.42
N VAL A 29 6.81 9.03 -25.47
CA VAL A 29 5.50 9.69 -25.37
C VAL A 29 4.58 8.91 -24.45
N ASP A 30 4.56 7.58 -24.51
CA ASP A 30 3.73 6.73 -23.65
C ASP A 30 4.17 6.80 -22.18
N VAL A 31 5.48 6.85 -21.89
CA VAL A 31 5.99 7.12 -20.53
C VAL A 31 5.52 8.51 -20.06
N GLY A 32 5.67 9.54 -20.88
CA GLY A 32 5.22 10.89 -20.56
C GLY A 32 3.71 10.94 -20.30
N ARG A 33 2.92 10.25 -21.12
CA ARG A 33 1.46 10.10 -20.96
C ARG A 33 1.09 9.41 -19.66
N LEU A 34 1.82 8.36 -19.29
CA LEU A 34 1.57 7.63 -18.06
C LEU A 34 1.92 8.48 -16.83
N VAL A 35 3.05 9.18 -16.85
CA VAL A 35 3.44 10.11 -15.76
C VAL A 35 2.42 11.24 -15.62
N LEU A 36 2.07 11.91 -16.71
CA LEU A 36 1.06 12.97 -16.70
C LEU A 36 -0.31 12.44 -16.30
N GLY A 37 -0.67 11.23 -16.73
CA GLY A 37 -1.89 10.54 -16.33
C GLY A 37 -1.95 10.30 -14.83
N LEU A 38 -0.88 9.75 -14.24
CA LEU A 38 -0.79 9.52 -12.80
C LEU A 38 -0.84 10.83 -12.00
N VAL A 39 -0.15 11.87 -12.45
CA VAL A 39 -0.19 13.21 -11.83
C VAL A 39 -1.61 13.79 -11.91
N GLY A 40 -2.22 13.79 -13.09
CA GLY A 40 -3.58 14.27 -13.29
C GLY A 40 -4.62 13.49 -12.48
N GLY A 41 -4.48 12.16 -12.43
CA GLY A 41 -5.28 11.29 -11.58
C GLY A 41 -5.11 11.62 -10.10
N MET A 42 -3.88 11.81 -9.61
CA MET A 42 -3.62 12.14 -8.21
C MET A 42 -4.19 13.52 -7.83
N LEU A 43 -4.06 14.51 -8.72
CA LEU A 43 -4.69 15.83 -8.51
C LEU A 43 -6.22 15.71 -8.46
N ALA A 44 -6.83 14.93 -9.35
CA ALA A 44 -8.27 14.66 -9.33
C ALA A 44 -8.70 13.93 -8.05
N TYR A 45 -7.92 12.95 -7.60
CA TYR A 45 -8.12 12.25 -6.33
C TYR A 45 -8.12 13.22 -5.16
N MET A 46 -7.05 14.00 -4.99
CA MET A 46 -6.90 14.93 -3.87
C MET A 46 -8.01 15.97 -3.85
N LEU A 47 -8.37 16.50 -5.02
CA LEU A 47 -9.48 17.45 -5.14
C LEU A 47 -10.80 16.83 -4.69
N VAL A 48 -11.21 15.68 -5.27
CA VAL A 48 -12.48 15.06 -4.95
C VAL A 48 -12.51 14.58 -3.50
N PHE A 49 -11.44 13.96 -3.02
CA PHE A 49 -11.34 13.53 -1.63
C PHE A 49 -11.43 14.70 -0.65
N SER A 50 -10.78 15.83 -0.93
CA SER A 50 -10.88 17.03 -0.08
C SER A 50 -12.29 17.62 -0.01
N LEU A 51 -13.11 17.40 -1.04
CA LEU A 51 -14.48 17.89 -1.11
C LEU A 51 -15.48 16.91 -0.51
N SER A 52 -15.36 15.62 -0.81
CA SER A 52 -16.34 14.60 -0.41
C SER A 52 -15.98 13.89 0.89
N HIS A 53 -14.71 13.90 1.30
CA HIS A 53 -14.16 13.04 2.36
C HIS A 53 -14.43 11.54 2.12
N ASP A 54 -14.70 11.15 0.87
CA ASP A 54 -14.99 9.78 0.45
C ASP A 54 -13.87 9.24 -0.43
N TYR A 55 -13.22 8.19 0.06
CA TYR A 55 -12.14 7.49 -0.63
C TYR A 55 -12.58 6.84 -1.94
N LEU A 56 -13.81 6.30 -2.02
CA LEU A 56 -14.31 5.65 -3.23
C LEU A 56 -14.52 6.70 -4.33
N ALA A 57 -15.15 7.82 -4.00
CA ALA A 57 -15.29 8.95 -4.91
C ALA A 57 -13.93 9.46 -5.40
N GLY A 58 -12.95 9.58 -4.48
CA GLY A 58 -11.58 9.93 -4.83
C GLY A 58 -10.94 8.93 -5.81
N LEU A 59 -11.06 7.62 -5.57
CA LEU A 59 -10.51 6.57 -6.45
C LEU A 59 -11.17 6.53 -7.83
N ILE A 60 -12.49 6.79 -7.90
CA ILE A 60 -13.20 6.94 -9.17
C ILE A 60 -12.63 8.16 -9.92
N ALA A 61 -12.48 9.29 -9.24
CA ALA A 61 -11.90 10.50 -9.82
C ALA A 61 -10.46 10.30 -10.29
N PHE A 62 -9.65 9.56 -9.53
CA PHE A 62 -8.31 9.15 -9.94
C PHE A 62 -8.34 8.38 -11.26
N SER A 63 -9.18 7.35 -11.34
CA SER A 63 -9.28 6.47 -12.51
C SER A 63 -9.77 7.22 -13.75
N VAL A 64 -10.76 8.10 -13.58
CA VAL A 64 -11.25 8.99 -14.65
C VAL A 64 -10.18 9.99 -15.06
N GLY A 65 -9.45 10.59 -14.11
CA GLY A 65 -8.36 11.53 -14.37
C GLY A 65 -7.21 10.90 -15.16
N VAL A 66 -6.72 9.72 -14.72
CA VAL A 66 -5.69 8.95 -15.44
C VAL A 66 -6.18 8.64 -16.85
N THR A 67 -7.38 8.09 -16.99
CA THR A 67 -7.92 7.67 -18.29
C THR A 67 -8.13 8.87 -19.22
N GLY A 68 -8.68 9.97 -18.71
CA GLY A 68 -8.92 11.20 -19.46
C GLY A 68 -7.63 11.83 -19.97
N VAL A 69 -6.60 11.94 -19.13
CA VAL A 69 -5.29 12.49 -19.54
C VAL A 69 -4.60 11.55 -20.54
N VAL A 70 -4.57 10.24 -20.26
CA VAL A 70 -3.91 9.26 -21.15
C VAL A 70 -4.62 9.21 -22.51
N ALA A 71 -5.95 9.18 -22.55
CA ALA A 71 -6.73 9.15 -23.78
C ALA A 71 -6.66 10.48 -24.54
N GLY A 72 -6.76 11.62 -23.84
CA GLY A 72 -6.66 12.95 -24.41
C GLY A 72 -5.30 13.20 -25.07
N LEU A 73 -4.20 12.84 -24.40
CA LEU A 73 -2.87 12.92 -25.00
C LEU A 73 -2.71 11.96 -26.18
N ALA A 74 -3.34 10.77 -26.15
CA ALA A 74 -3.35 9.87 -27.31
C ALA A 74 -4.03 10.50 -28.52
N ALA A 75 -5.20 11.12 -28.31
CA ALA A 75 -5.96 11.80 -29.33
C ALA A 75 -5.17 12.99 -29.90
N LEU A 76 -4.51 13.76 -29.03
CA LEU A 76 -3.65 14.88 -29.43
C LEU A 76 -2.47 14.43 -30.30
N VAL A 77 -1.74 13.38 -29.87
CA VAL A 77 -0.60 12.85 -30.64
C VAL A 77 -1.04 12.35 -32.02
N ARG A 78 -2.23 11.74 -32.11
CA ARG A 78 -2.83 11.33 -33.40
C ARG A 78 -3.23 12.54 -34.26
N ALA A 79 -3.86 13.55 -33.66
CA ALA A 79 -4.28 14.76 -34.36
C ALA A 79 -3.12 15.59 -34.90
N LEU A 80 -1.95 15.54 -34.24
CA LEU A 80 -0.73 16.20 -34.67
C LEU A 80 0.07 15.42 -35.72
N GLU A 81 -0.44 14.27 -36.19
CA GLU A 81 0.22 13.39 -37.17
C GLU A 81 1.70 13.10 -36.84
N PHE A 82 2.03 13.00 -35.55
CA PHE A 82 3.41 12.87 -35.11
C PHE A 82 4.00 11.52 -35.55
N ASN A 83 4.70 11.51 -36.69
CA ASN A 83 5.35 10.34 -37.26
C ASN A 83 6.88 10.53 -37.28
N PRO A 84 7.56 10.33 -36.14
CA PRO A 84 8.99 10.51 -36.06
C PRO A 84 9.71 9.42 -36.88
N GLY A 85 10.27 9.81 -38.03
CA GLY A 85 10.98 8.90 -38.94
C GLY A 85 12.16 8.14 -38.30
N TRP A 86 12.66 8.60 -37.15
CA TRP A 86 13.69 7.92 -36.36
C TRP A 86 13.21 6.65 -35.63
N GLY A 87 11.90 6.45 -35.47
CA GLY A 87 11.35 5.27 -34.79
C GLY A 87 11.62 3.93 -35.51
N ARG A 88 12.05 3.96 -36.77
CA ARG A 88 12.27 2.74 -37.59
C ARG A 88 13.67 2.13 -37.47
N ARG A 89 14.64 2.83 -36.88
CA ARG A 89 16.01 2.30 -36.73
C ARG A 89 16.03 1.16 -35.71
N TRP A 90 16.85 0.13 -35.95
CA TRP A 90 16.97 -1.02 -35.04
C TRP A 90 17.33 -0.60 -33.61
N ILE A 91 18.20 0.42 -33.46
CA ILE A 91 18.58 1.01 -32.16
C ILE A 91 17.36 1.59 -31.42
N ALA A 92 16.47 2.28 -32.14
CA ALA A 92 15.24 2.82 -31.56
C ALA A 92 14.30 1.71 -31.10
N ARG A 93 14.24 0.58 -31.80
CA ARG A 93 13.42 -0.58 -31.38
C ARG A 93 13.97 -1.24 -30.12
N VAL A 94 15.28 -1.38 -30.01
CA VAL A 94 15.93 -1.88 -28.78
C VAL A 94 15.64 -0.95 -27.60
N GLY A 95 15.81 0.37 -27.79
CA GLY A 95 15.48 1.36 -26.76
C GLY A 95 14.02 1.29 -26.32
N ALA A 96 13.09 1.16 -27.28
CA ALA A 96 11.67 0.99 -26.97
C ALA A 96 11.40 -0.31 -26.19
N GLY A 97 12.09 -1.39 -26.51
CA GLY A 97 12.00 -2.65 -25.76
C GLY A 97 12.46 -2.51 -24.31
N VAL A 98 13.51 -1.75 -24.03
CA VAL A 98 13.95 -1.45 -22.66
C VAL A 98 12.90 -0.65 -21.89
N ILE A 99 12.27 0.34 -22.54
CA ILE A 99 11.16 1.10 -21.95
C ILE A 99 9.97 0.18 -21.67
N GLY A 100 9.58 -0.66 -22.63
CA GLY A 100 8.50 -1.62 -22.47
C GLY A 100 8.76 -2.64 -21.36
N LEU A 101 10.02 -3.07 -21.18
CA LEU A 101 10.44 -3.89 -20.05
C LEU A 101 10.20 -3.16 -18.72
N GLY A 102 10.67 -1.91 -18.61
CA GLY A 102 10.45 -1.08 -17.44
C GLY A 102 8.96 -0.90 -17.10
N LEU A 103 8.14 -0.56 -18.11
CA LEU A 103 6.69 -0.42 -17.96
C LEU A 103 6.02 -1.73 -17.52
N GLY A 104 6.36 -2.85 -18.16
CA GLY A 104 5.83 -4.17 -17.81
C GLY A 104 6.17 -4.58 -16.38
N LEU A 105 7.39 -4.28 -15.92
CA LEU A 105 7.80 -4.49 -14.53
C LEU A 105 7.04 -3.56 -13.58
N CYS A 106 6.87 -2.27 -13.90
CA CYS A 106 6.08 -1.34 -13.09
C CYS A 106 4.61 -1.80 -12.97
N ILE A 107 3.99 -2.25 -14.05
CA ILE A 107 2.62 -2.77 -14.03
C ILE A 107 2.55 -4.02 -13.16
N SER A 108 3.51 -4.94 -13.31
CA SER A 108 3.59 -6.14 -12.47
C SER A 108 3.78 -5.79 -10.99
N PHE A 109 4.58 -4.76 -10.69
CA PHE A 109 4.79 -4.25 -9.34
C PHE A 109 3.47 -3.81 -8.67
N VAL A 110 2.56 -3.20 -9.42
CA VAL A 110 1.25 -2.75 -8.91
C VAL A 110 0.24 -3.90 -8.82
N ILE A 111 0.19 -4.76 -9.83
CA ILE A 111 -0.82 -5.83 -9.92
C ILE A 111 -0.54 -6.96 -8.93
N LEU A 112 0.72 -7.35 -8.73
CA LEU A 112 1.06 -8.51 -7.88
C LEU A 112 0.60 -8.37 -6.42
N PRO A 113 0.78 -7.22 -5.73
CA PRO A 113 0.23 -7.03 -4.39
C PRO A 113 -1.29 -7.06 -4.32
N VAL A 114 -1.99 -6.67 -5.39
CA VAL A 114 -3.46 -6.75 -5.47
C VAL A 114 -3.89 -8.20 -5.65
N LEU A 115 -3.29 -8.90 -6.62
CA LEU A 115 -3.55 -10.32 -6.85
C LEU A 115 -3.27 -11.13 -5.58
N GLY A 116 -2.14 -10.93 -4.93
CA GLY A 116 -1.80 -11.70 -3.73
C GLY A 116 -2.76 -11.53 -2.54
N ARG A 117 -3.70 -10.58 -2.60
CA ARG A 117 -4.78 -10.41 -1.61
C ARG A 117 -6.06 -11.13 -1.98
N LEU A 118 -6.24 -11.53 -3.24
CA LEU A 118 -7.44 -12.26 -3.65
C LEU A 118 -7.42 -13.68 -3.08
N PRO A 119 -8.56 -14.17 -2.55
CA PRO A 119 -8.68 -15.54 -2.04
C PRO A 119 -8.19 -16.56 -3.07
N GLY A 120 -7.35 -17.51 -2.63
CA GLY A 120 -6.83 -18.59 -3.48
C GLY A 120 -5.61 -18.23 -4.34
N SER A 121 -5.21 -16.96 -4.42
CA SER A 121 -4.03 -16.55 -5.20
C SER A 121 -2.86 -16.02 -4.36
N SER A 122 -3.09 -15.75 -3.06
CA SER A 122 -2.06 -15.33 -2.11
C SER A 122 -0.85 -16.26 -2.09
N ASP A 123 -1.08 -17.56 -2.03
CA ASP A 123 -0.03 -18.57 -1.90
C ASP A 123 0.73 -18.72 -3.21
N ALA A 124 0.01 -18.62 -4.35
CA ALA A 124 0.63 -18.60 -5.66
C ALA A 124 1.54 -17.38 -5.83
N VAL A 125 1.09 -16.17 -5.45
CA VAL A 125 1.95 -14.98 -5.54
C VAL A 125 3.13 -15.07 -4.58
N ALA A 126 2.93 -15.60 -3.37
CA ALA A 126 3.99 -15.76 -2.38
C ALA A 126 5.09 -16.74 -2.81
N GLN A 127 4.72 -17.83 -3.51
CA GLN A 127 5.64 -18.86 -3.99
C GLN A 127 6.30 -18.50 -5.34
N SER A 128 5.88 -17.41 -5.99
CA SER A 128 6.41 -17.01 -7.30
C SER A 128 7.84 -16.48 -7.17
N ARG A 129 8.74 -17.03 -7.99
CA ARG A 129 10.16 -16.61 -8.00
C ARG A 129 10.31 -15.23 -8.61
N LEU A 130 9.52 -14.93 -9.66
CA LEU A 130 9.55 -13.64 -10.33
C LEU A 130 8.86 -12.55 -9.50
N ALA A 131 7.85 -12.89 -8.70
CA ALA A 131 7.18 -11.92 -7.82
C ALA A 131 8.03 -11.53 -6.60
N ARG A 132 8.94 -12.40 -6.15
CA ARG A 132 9.68 -12.21 -4.89
C ARG A 132 10.41 -10.86 -4.77
N PRO A 133 11.16 -10.36 -5.77
CA PRO A 133 11.81 -9.05 -5.69
C PRO A 133 10.82 -7.89 -5.52
N PHE A 134 9.65 -7.99 -6.17
CA PHE A 134 8.58 -7.01 -6.03
C PHE A 134 8.05 -6.99 -4.60
N LEU A 135 7.74 -8.18 -4.06
CA LEU A 135 7.23 -8.32 -2.69
C LEU A 135 8.24 -7.86 -1.63
N GLU A 136 9.53 -8.10 -1.84
CA GLU A 136 10.61 -7.61 -0.95
C GLU A 136 10.78 -6.08 -0.98
N ALA A 137 10.34 -5.42 -2.05
CA ALA A 137 10.35 -3.97 -2.16
C ALA A 137 9.11 -3.30 -1.54
N VAL A 138 7.98 -4.00 -1.37
CA VAL A 138 6.74 -3.43 -0.80
C VAL A 138 6.94 -2.79 0.58
N PRO A 139 7.64 -3.41 1.56
CA PRO A 139 7.89 -2.76 2.85
C PRO A 139 8.64 -1.43 2.76
N LYS A 140 9.60 -1.33 1.83
CA LYS A 140 10.37 -0.10 1.60
C LYS A 140 9.47 1.02 1.07
N LEU A 141 8.49 0.68 0.24
CA LEU A 141 7.52 1.67 -0.24
C LEU A 141 6.59 2.17 0.86
N HIS A 142 6.11 1.28 1.75
CA HIS A 142 5.32 1.72 2.91
C HIS A 142 6.11 2.69 3.79
N HIS A 143 7.38 2.36 4.06
CA HIS A 143 8.27 3.25 4.80
C HIS A 143 8.47 4.60 4.08
N ALA A 144 8.78 4.59 2.77
CA ALA A 144 8.95 5.82 2.01
C ALA A 144 7.67 6.67 1.99
N ALA A 145 6.51 6.04 1.88
CA ALA A 145 5.23 6.74 1.89
C ALA A 145 4.93 7.37 3.27
N ASP A 146 5.31 6.72 4.38
CA ASP A 146 5.18 7.29 5.72
C ASP A 146 6.14 8.47 5.94
N VAL A 147 7.39 8.36 5.47
CA VAL A 147 8.38 9.45 5.52
C VAL A 147 7.90 10.68 4.75
N LEU A 148 7.31 10.46 3.58
CA LEU A 148 6.75 11.53 2.74
C LEU A 148 5.36 11.98 3.20
N ASN A 149 4.80 11.36 4.25
CA ASN A 149 3.44 11.58 4.73
C ASN A 149 2.38 11.57 3.60
N LEU A 150 2.52 10.61 2.68
CA LEU A 150 1.59 10.43 1.58
C LEU A 150 0.39 9.61 2.07
N ASP A 151 -0.82 10.15 1.96
CA ASP A 151 -2.06 9.41 2.23
C ASP A 151 -2.42 8.50 1.06
N LEU A 152 -1.58 7.48 0.82
CA LEU A 152 -1.90 6.41 -0.12
C LEU A 152 -2.91 5.45 0.53
N PRO A 153 -3.93 4.98 -0.20
CA PRO A 153 -4.83 3.95 0.30
C PRO A 153 -4.01 2.74 0.74
N GLN A 154 -4.07 2.41 2.04
CA GLN A 154 -3.42 1.23 2.55
C GLN A 154 -4.19 0.03 1.99
N LEU A 155 -3.54 -0.72 1.09
CA LEU A 155 -4.09 -1.99 0.62
C LEU A 155 -4.16 -3.04 1.74
N SER A 156 -3.75 -2.74 2.98
CA SER A 156 -4.00 -3.62 4.12
C SER A 156 -5.48 -3.57 4.48
N SER A 157 -6.19 -4.66 4.20
CA SER A 157 -7.50 -4.92 4.79
C SER A 157 -7.29 -5.01 6.30
N ARG A 158 -7.71 -3.98 7.04
CA ARG A 158 -7.84 -4.02 8.50
C ARG A 158 -9.32 -4.06 8.85
N PRO A 159 -9.70 -4.79 9.91
CA PRO A 159 -11.05 -4.67 10.42
C PRO A 159 -11.26 -3.24 10.93
N ALA A 160 -12.45 -2.69 10.70
CA ALA A 160 -12.80 -1.36 11.23
C ALA A 160 -12.99 -1.42 12.75
N LEU A 161 -13.43 -2.58 13.26
CA LEU A 161 -13.67 -2.84 14.67
C LEU A 161 -12.71 -3.91 15.19
N PHE A 162 -12.22 -3.75 16.42
CA PHE A 162 -11.32 -4.73 17.03
C PHE A 162 -11.96 -6.12 17.16
N GLU A 163 -13.26 -6.20 17.42
CA GLU A 163 -14.00 -7.46 17.55
C GLU A 163 -14.03 -8.29 16.26
N GLU A 164 -13.77 -7.65 15.12
CA GLU A 164 -13.68 -8.31 13.81
C GLU A 164 -12.25 -8.76 13.48
N GLU A 165 -11.27 -8.47 14.33
CA GLU A 165 -9.89 -8.90 14.20
C GLU A 165 -9.80 -10.43 14.33
N GLY A 166 -9.77 -11.09 13.17
CA GLY A 166 -9.82 -12.56 13.06
C GLY A 166 -10.94 -13.07 12.14
N SER A 167 -11.91 -12.23 11.80
CA SER A 167 -12.89 -12.55 10.77
C SER A 167 -12.21 -12.56 9.38
N ARG A 168 -12.62 -13.48 8.50
CA ARG A 168 -12.12 -13.53 7.12
C ARG A 168 -12.74 -12.46 6.21
N THR A 169 -13.73 -11.73 6.72
CA THR A 169 -14.56 -10.78 5.96
C THR A 169 -14.07 -9.37 6.20
N ILE A 170 -12.83 -9.09 5.84
CA ILE A 170 -12.25 -7.75 5.99
C ILE A 170 -12.42 -7.01 4.66
N THR A 171 -13.34 -6.05 4.61
CA THR A 171 -13.75 -5.41 3.34
C THR A 171 -13.75 -3.88 3.35
N GLU A 172 -13.26 -3.25 4.42
CA GLU A 172 -13.25 -1.79 4.50
C GLU A 172 -11.86 -1.20 4.29
N LEU A 173 -11.81 -0.19 3.43
CA LEU A 173 -10.65 0.69 3.25
C LEU A 173 -10.65 1.69 4.40
N GLY A 174 -10.07 1.30 5.54
CA GLY A 174 -9.92 2.19 6.69
C GLY A 174 -8.97 3.37 6.41
N PRO A 175 -9.08 4.46 7.18
CA PRO A 175 -8.15 5.58 7.10
C PRO A 175 -6.72 5.09 7.34
N ARG A 176 -5.76 5.64 6.58
CA ARG A 176 -4.36 5.27 6.73
C ARG A 176 -3.82 5.79 8.05
N VAL A 177 -3.20 4.90 8.81
CA VAL A 177 -2.34 5.27 9.95
C VAL A 177 -0.90 5.38 9.48
N ASN A 178 -0.26 6.53 9.75
CA ASN A 178 1.18 6.71 9.58
C ASN A 178 1.91 6.10 10.79
N PHE A 179 2.33 4.84 10.67
CA PHE A 179 2.91 4.07 11.78
C PHE A 179 4.25 4.63 12.25
N MET A 180 5.00 5.30 11.36
CA MET A 180 6.24 5.95 11.75
C MET A 180 6.02 7.05 12.80
N ARG A 181 4.84 7.69 12.83
CA ARG A 181 4.48 8.69 13.85
C ARG A 181 4.11 8.08 15.20
N LEU A 182 3.89 6.77 15.25
CA LEU A 182 3.63 6.03 16.48
C LEU A 182 4.92 5.51 17.13
N ASP A 183 6.10 5.87 16.59
CA ASP A 183 7.35 5.63 17.29
C ASP A 183 7.35 6.39 18.62
N GLY A 184 7.64 5.69 19.71
CA GLY A 184 7.51 6.21 21.07
C GLY A 184 6.13 6.05 21.71
N ALA A 185 5.13 5.49 21.01
CA ALA A 185 3.80 5.24 21.57
C ALA A 185 3.85 4.37 22.84
N MET A 186 2.88 4.54 23.74
CA MET A 186 2.89 3.90 25.05
C MET A 186 2.42 2.44 24.97
N CYS A 187 3.27 1.50 25.36
CA CYS A 187 2.93 0.09 25.46
C CYS A 187 1.80 -0.13 26.49
N ILE A 188 0.74 -0.85 26.10
CA ILE A 188 -0.40 -1.11 26.99
C ILE A 188 0.00 -1.95 28.22
N GLU A 189 0.94 -2.88 28.06
CA GLU A 189 1.34 -3.82 29.14
C GLU A 189 2.15 -3.14 30.25
N CYS A 190 3.16 -2.35 29.89
CA CYS A 190 4.16 -1.86 30.85
C CYS A 190 4.36 -0.34 30.81
N ARG A 191 3.57 0.36 29.99
CA ARG A 191 3.56 1.82 29.86
C ARG A 191 4.87 2.49 29.44
N SER A 192 5.85 1.73 28.97
CA SER A 192 7.05 2.30 28.34
C SER A 192 6.79 2.63 26.87
N ALA A 193 7.51 3.62 26.36
CA ALA A 193 7.56 3.95 24.93
C ALA A 193 8.03 2.76 24.09
N VAL A 194 7.30 2.41 23.03
CA VAL A 194 7.70 1.38 22.06
C VAL A 194 8.59 1.96 20.97
N LYS A 195 9.34 1.09 20.30
CA LYS A 195 10.16 1.45 19.14
C LYS A 195 9.57 0.88 17.86
N PHE A 196 9.41 1.72 16.84
CA PHE A 196 9.08 1.30 15.49
C PHE A 196 10.31 0.67 14.80
N GLU A 197 10.22 -0.61 14.43
CA GLU A 197 11.29 -1.35 13.76
C GLU A 197 11.16 -1.30 12.22
N GLY A 198 10.08 -0.71 11.70
CA GLY A 198 9.78 -0.63 10.28
C GLY A 198 8.67 -1.56 9.84
N TYR A 199 8.60 -1.80 8.52
CA TYR A 199 7.60 -2.65 7.90
C TYR A 199 8.20 -4.00 7.54
N PHE A 200 7.45 -5.07 7.81
CA PHE A 200 7.88 -6.45 7.57
C PHE A 200 6.80 -7.24 6.86
N ARG A 201 7.22 -8.23 6.07
CA ARG A 201 6.31 -9.23 5.51
C ARG A 201 5.97 -10.25 6.57
N THR A 202 4.69 -10.58 6.72
CA THR A 202 4.23 -11.51 7.76
C THR A 202 3.72 -12.83 7.17
N ALA A 203 2.74 -12.76 6.26
CA ALA A 203 2.25 -13.92 5.53
C ALA A 203 1.89 -13.56 4.08
N GLY A 204 2.37 -14.37 3.14
CA GLY A 204 2.12 -14.16 1.71
C GLY A 204 2.61 -12.79 1.23
N VAL A 205 1.68 -11.96 0.77
CA VAL A 205 1.94 -10.58 0.33
C VAL A 205 1.62 -9.51 1.39
N ARG A 206 1.17 -9.92 2.59
CA ARG A 206 0.83 -8.98 3.66
C ARG A 206 2.09 -8.33 4.21
N VAL A 207 2.02 -7.02 4.37
CA VAL A 207 3.03 -6.19 5.03
C VAL A 207 2.38 -5.57 6.24
N SER A 208 3.06 -5.65 7.38
CA SER A 208 2.61 -5.09 8.64
C SER A 208 3.74 -4.27 9.27
N PRO A 209 3.43 -3.11 9.90
CA PRO A 209 4.39 -2.44 10.74
C PRO A 209 4.79 -3.35 11.90
N ARG A 210 5.99 -3.16 12.45
CA ARG A 210 6.45 -3.86 13.63
C ARG A 210 6.93 -2.85 14.66
N PHE A 211 6.37 -2.94 15.85
CA PHE A 211 6.77 -2.23 17.04
C PHE A 211 7.30 -3.22 18.05
N ARG A 212 8.37 -2.85 18.76
CA ARG A 212 8.90 -3.61 19.88
C ARG A 212 8.95 -2.73 21.11
N CYS A 213 8.39 -3.23 22.20
CA CYS A 213 8.58 -2.63 23.51
C CYS A 213 9.97 -2.99 24.07
N PRO A 214 10.86 -2.02 24.33
CA PRO A 214 12.19 -2.31 24.86
C PRO A 214 12.17 -2.82 26.32
N ASN A 215 11.11 -2.53 27.08
CA ASN A 215 11.00 -2.89 28.49
C ASN A 215 10.44 -4.32 28.69
N CYS A 216 9.28 -4.63 28.11
CA CYS A 216 8.65 -5.95 28.26
C CYS A 216 8.87 -6.90 27.07
N GLY A 217 9.57 -6.46 26.02
CA GLY A 217 9.93 -7.29 24.86
C GLY A 217 8.80 -7.58 23.86
N ARG A 218 7.55 -7.22 24.19
CA ARG A 218 6.37 -7.47 23.35
C ARG A 218 6.52 -6.86 21.96
N VAL A 219 5.96 -7.55 20.97
CA VAL A 219 5.95 -7.12 19.57
C VAL A 219 4.51 -6.94 19.11
N SER A 220 4.20 -5.85 18.43
CA SER A 220 2.87 -5.62 17.84
C SER A 220 2.98 -4.87 16.53
N ASP A 221 1.87 -4.70 15.82
CA ASP A 221 1.72 -3.83 14.63
C ASP A 221 1.17 -2.45 15.02
N GLY A 222 1.23 -2.12 16.31
CA GLY A 222 0.75 -0.87 16.88
C GLY A 222 -0.48 -1.06 17.76
N CYS A 223 -1.24 -2.17 17.65
CA CYS A 223 -2.49 -2.30 18.43
C CYS A 223 -2.25 -2.63 19.90
N GLN A 224 -1.02 -2.96 20.32
CA GLN A 224 -0.68 -3.06 21.75
C GLN A 224 -0.08 -1.75 22.30
N THR A 225 -0.39 -0.62 21.66
CA THR A 225 -0.08 0.73 22.15
C THR A 225 -1.36 1.54 22.31
N PHE A 226 -1.41 2.44 23.29
CA PHE A 226 -2.62 3.25 23.52
C PHE A 226 -2.93 4.14 22.29
N GLU A 227 -1.93 4.84 21.78
CA GLU A 227 -2.04 5.75 20.63
C GLU A 227 -2.34 4.99 19.34
N GLY A 228 -1.66 3.87 19.10
CA GLY A 228 -1.88 3.06 17.91
C GLY A 228 -3.26 2.40 17.90
N PHE A 229 -3.76 1.96 19.05
CA PHE A 229 -5.11 1.37 19.15
C PHE A 229 -6.19 2.42 18.83
N HIS A 230 -6.08 3.64 19.37
CA HIS A 230 -6.96 4.75 18.99
C HIS A 230 -6.86 5.10 17.51
N ALA A 231 -5.64 5.19 16.97
CA ALA A 231 -5.44 5.53 15.57
C ALA A 231 -6.05 4.49 14.61
N MET A 232 -6.09 3.22 15.01
CA MET A 232 -6.62 2.14 14.18
C MET A 232 -8.11 1.90 14.35
N TYR A 233 -8.62 1.95 15.58
CA TYR A 233 -9.99 1.53 15.91
C TYR A 233 -10.89 2.69 16.38
N GLY A 234 -10.34 3.88 16.60
CA GLY A 234 -11.11 5.06 17.02
C GLY A 234 -11.72 4.95 18.42
N VAL A 235 -11.32 3.96 19.22
CA VAL A 235 -11.86 3.67 20.56
C VAL A 235 -10.74 3.39 21.54
N CYS A 236 -10.98 3.64 22.83
CA CYS A 236 -10.03 3.36 23.88
C CYS A 236 -9.87 1.84 24.08
N PRO A 237 -8.63 1.32 24.22
CA PRO A 237 -8.42 -0.12 24.44
C PRO A 237 -9.11 -0.63 25.70
N GLN A 238 -9.33 0.22 26.71
CA GLN A 238 -10.05 -0.14 27.94
C GLN A 238 -11.53 -0.39 27.71
N GLU A 239 -12.12 0.34 26.75
CA GLU A 239 -13.53 0.21 26.38
C GLU A 239 -13.73 -0.96 25.42
N ALA A 240 -12.78 -1.21 24.53
CA ALA A 240 -12.84 -2.31 23.56
C ALA A 240 -12.65 -3.69 24.20
N VAL A 241 -11.90 -3.77 25.30
CA VAL A 241 -11.68 -5.04 26.01
C VAL A 241 -12.88 -5.40 26.88
N ARG A 242 -13.60 -6.45 26.49
CA ARG A 242 -14.60 -7.06 27.39
C ARG A 242 -13.91 -7.65 28.62
N PRO A 243 -14.54 -7.60 29.81
CA PRO A 243 -13.99 -8.23 31.01
C PRO A 243 -13.58 -9.69 30.73
N GLY A 244 -12.28 -9.98 30.87
CA GLY A 244 -11.70 -11.31 30.67
C GLY A 244 -11.11 -11.62 29.28
N PHE A 245 -11.20 -10.71 28.30
CA PHE A 245 -10.61 -10.90 26.97
C PHE A 245 -9.43 -9.94 26.74
N GLY A 246 -8.20 -10.40 26.88
CA GLY A 246 -7.05 -9.55 26.60
C GLY A 246 -6.84 -9.31 25.10
N LEU A 247 -6.13 -8.23 24.77
CA LEU A 247 -5.77 -7.85 23.41
C LEU A 247 -4.59 -8.73 22.94
N ASP A 248 -4.74 -9.38 21.79
CA ASP A 248 -3.61 -9.95 21.06
C ASP A 248 -3.73 -9.58 19.58
N CYS A 249 -2.75 -8.82 19.09
CA CYS A 249 -2.72 -8.35 17.72
C CYS A 249 -2.46 -9.53 16.79
N GLY A 250 -3.38 -9.83 15.88
CA GLY A 250 -3.37 -11.09 15.14
C GLY A 250 -2.16 -11.30 14.21
N VAL A 251 -1.37 -10.24 13.97
CA VAL A 251 -0.22 -10.29 13.07
C VAL A 251 1.10 -10.65 13.78
N TRP A 252 1.29 -10.18 15.01
CA TRP A 252 2.49 -10.44 15.81
C TRP A 252 2.05 -11.02 17.16
N SER A 253 1.87 -12.33 17.17
CA SER A 253 1.46 -13.06 18.38
C SER A 253 2.50 -12.92 19.49
N ASN A 254 2.03 -12.69 20.71
CA ASN A 254 2.85 -12.77 21.93
C ASN A 254 2.38 -13.94 22.79
N ASP A 255 3.20 -14.38 23.75
CA ASP A 255 2.90 -15.56 24.57
C ASP A 255 1.66 -15.41 25.48
N ARG A 256 1.22 -14.16 25.72
CA ARG A 256 0.02 -13.86 26.50
C ARG A 256 -0.69 -12.62 25.95
N PRO A 257 -2.03 -12.56 26.01
CA PRO A 257 -2.76 -11.34 25.67
C PRO A 257 -2.49 -10.24 26.71
N VAL A 258 -2.62 -8.98 26.32
CA VAL A 258 -2.43 -7.82 27.21
C VAL A 258 -3.77 -7.30 27.71
N LEU A 259 -3.87 -6.99 29.00
CA LEU A 259 -5.00 -6.29 29.58
C LEU A 259 -4.63 -4.81 29.78
N PRO A 260 -5.41 -3.87 29.24
CA PRO A 260 -5.18 -2.45 29.49
C PRO A 260 -5.57 -2.11 30.93
N LEU A 261 -4.57 -2.02 31.83
CA LEU A 261 -4.76 -1.67 33.24
C LEU A 261 -4.46 -0.20 33.50
N GLY A 262 -5.21 0.44 34.41
CA GLY A 262 -5.07 1.85 34.81
C GLY A 262 -5.71 2.82 33.80
N ASP A 263 -5.53 4.14 33.95
CA ASP A 263 -6.17 5.14 33.07
C ASP A 263 -5.54 5.25 31.68
N CYS A 264 -6.33 5.62 30.66
CA CYS A 264 -5.85 5.80 29.30
C CYS A 264 -5.09 7.15 29.16
N PRO A 265 -3.83 7.13 28.70
CA PRO A 265 -3.04 8.35 28.52
C PRO A 265 -3.49 9.22 27.33
N VAL A 266 -4.31 8.67 26.42
CA VAL A 266 -4.78 9.38 25.21
C VAL A 266 -6.05 10.18 25.52
N ASP A 267 -6.96 9.64 26.33
CA ASP A 267 -8.24 10.28 26.67
C ASP A 267 -8.08 11.46 27.64
N ARG A 268 -7.01 11.46 28.42
CA ARG A 268 -6.59 12.59 29.27
C ARG A 268 -5.21 13.07 28.85
N PRO A 269 -5.09 13.89 27.78
CA PRO A 269 -3.81 14.51 27.47
C PRO A 269 -3.41 15.37 28.68
N ASN A 270 -2.29 15.01 29.33
CA ASN A 270 -1.71 15.65 30.52
C ASN A 270 -2.06 17.16 30.60
N GLY A 271 -3.03 17.54 31.44
CA GLY A 271 -3.43 18.95 31.58
C GLY A 271 -4.83 19.23 32.14
N SER A 272 -5.72 18.25 32.28
CA SER A 272 -6.97 18.44 33.02
C SER A 272 -6.79 18.00 34.48
N GLU A 273 -6.00 18.77 35.23
CA GLU A 273 -6.19 18.84 36.69
C GLU A 273 -7.38 19.77 36.92
N GLU A 274 -8.56 19.20 37.23
CA GLU A 274 -9.57 19.86 38.05
C GLU A 274 -9.25 19.65 39.53
#